data_AF-A0A2D9IXR9-F1
#
_entry.id   AF-A0A2D9IXR9-F1
#
_cell.length_a   1.000
_cell.length_b   1.000
_cell.length_c   1.000
_cell.angle_alpha   90.00
_cell.angle_beta   90.00
_cell.angle_gamma   90.00
#
_symmetry.space_group_name_H-M   'P 1'
#
loop_
_entity.id
_entity.type
_entity.pdbx_description
1 polymer ?
#
loop_
_entity_poly.entity_id
_entity_poly.type
_entity_poly.pdbx_seq_one_letter_code
_entity_poly.pdbx_strand_id
1 'polypeptide(L)'
;MKYTIFTLLAFLTILEAKPKFTDQQIAAMTPQYFKRNHSAPKLTGLKIYTEKGERIYQVEIMVSRNRSNDDLSFAVSALANMGQYAKKPFKKYVVVMHSNVRGKNSDICEANSRCTTDYMIRKQVTYDHWYKKCITFVNG
;
A
#
# COMPACT_ATOMS: atom_id res chain seq x y z
N MET A 1 17.49 43.84 -18.81
CA MET A 1 17.24 42.51 -19.43
C MET A 1 17.85 41.32 -18.69
N LYS A 2 18.92 41.46 -17.87
CA LYS A 2 19.45 40.33 -17.07
C LYS A 2 18.54 39.89 -15.92
N TYR A 3 17.90 40.84 -15.22
CA TYR A 3 17.02 40.53 -14.08
C TYR A 3 15.68 39.89 -14.49
N THR A 4 15.18 40.19 -15.69
CA THR A 4 13.95 39.60 -16.25
C THR A 4 14.11 38.11 -16.57
N ILE A 5 15.32 37.65 -16.91
CA ILE A 5 15.61 36.22 -17.15
C ILE A 5 15.66 35.44 -15.82
N PHE A 6 16.22 36.05 -14.77
CA PHE A 6 16.26 35.42 -13.43
C PHE A 6 14.86 35.26 -12.81
N THR A 7 13.93 36.20 -13.03
CA THR A 7 12.54 36.04 -12.60
C THR A 7 11.77 34.98 -13.39
N LEU A 8 12.13 34.72 -14.66
CA LEU A 8 11.48 33.69 -15.47
C LEU A 8 11.90 32.27 -15.05
N LEU A 9 13.16 32.08 -14.62
CA LEU A 9 13.65 30.78 -14.13
C LEU A 9 13.06 30.39 -12.76
N ALA A 10 12.71 31.37 -11.93
CA ALA A 10 12.11 31.11 -10.62
C ALA A 10 10.70 30.48 -10.71
N PHE A 11 9.96 30.76 -11.79
CA PHE A 11 8.59 30.27 -12.00
C PHE A 11 8.52 28.80 -12.48
N LEU A 12 9.64 28.20 -12.90
CA LEU A 12 9.68 26.79 -13.35
C LEU A 12 9.73 25.78 -12.19
N THR A 13 9.77 26.26 -10.94
CA THR A 13 9.70 25.40 -9.75
C THR A 13 8.27 25.32 -9.20
N ILE A 14 7.28 25.12 -10.07
CA ILE A 14 6.00 24.60 -9.60
C ILE A 14 6.28 23.17 -9.14
N LEU A 15 6.54 22.99 -7.85
CA LEU A 15 6.61 21.67 -7.24
C LEU A 15 5.34 20.90 -7.64
N GLU A 16 5.47 19.90 -8.51
CA GLU A 16 4.41 18.93 -8.76
C GLU A 16 4.21 18.11 -7.47
N ALA A 17 3.44 18.66 -6.54
CA ALA A 17 3.00 17.94 -5.37
C ALA A 17 2.11 16.79 -5.85
N LYS A 18 2.46 15.55 -5.47
CA LYS A 18 1.64 14.37 -5.80
C LYS A 18 0.17 14.64 -5.45
N PRO A 19 -0.78 14.32 -6.33
CA PRO A 19 -2.20 14.54 -6.05
C PRO A 19 -2.60 13.79 -4.77
N LYS A 20 -3.45 14.43 -3.98
CA LYS A 20 -3.92 13.90 -2.70
C LYS A 20 -5.41 13.59 -2.75
N PHE A 21 -5.76 12.33 -2.50
CA PHE A 21 -7.09 11.78 -2.63
C PHE A 21 -7.75 11.48 -1.27
N THR A 22 -9.07 11.57 -1.22
CA THR A 22 -9.88 11.15 -0.07
C THR A 22 -9.90 9.62 0.05
N ASP A 23 -10.33 9.11 1.20
CA ASP A 23 -10.42 7.66 1.42
C ASP A 23 -11.35 6.98 0.42
N GLN A 24 -12.46 7.63 0.05
CA GLN A 24 -13.38 7.15 -0.98
C GLN A 24 -12.70 7.05 -2.35
N GLN A 25 -11.87 8.03 -2.71
CA GLN A 25 -11.12 8.01 -3.96
C GLN A 25 -10.02 6.93 -3.94
N ILE A 26 -9.28 6.78 -2.84
CA ILE A 26 -8.30 5.70 -2.67
C ILE A 26 -8.97 4.32 -2.78
N ALA A 27 -10.12 4.14 -2.12
CA ALA A 27 -10.92 2.93 -2.18
C ALA A 27 -11.40 2.62 -3.61
N ALA A 28 -11.80 3.64 -4.37
CA ALA A 28 -12.23 3.48 -5.76
C ALA A 28 -11.06 3.11 -6.71
N MET A 29 -9.87 3.67 -6.49
CA MET A 29 -8.70 3.42 -7.35
C MET A 29 -8.06 2.04 -7.12
N THR A 30 -8.15 1.51 -5.90
CA THR A 30 -7.37 0.31 -5.54
C THR A 30 -7.81 -0.96 -6.26
N PRO A 31 -9.10 -1.26 -6.43
CA PRO A 31 -9.51 -2.37 -7.28
C PRO A 31 -8.99 -2.24 -8.72
N GLN A 32 -8.87 -1.02 -9.24
CA GLN A 32 -8.31 -0.79 -10.58
C GLN A 32 -6.81 -1.08 -10.62
N TYR A 33 -6.08 -0.76 -9.55
CA TYR A 33 -4.67 -1.13 -9.41
C TYR A 33 -4.46 -2.65 -9.49
N PHE A 34 -5.29 -3.43 -8.78
CA PHE A 34 -5.25 -4.89 -8.84
C PHE A 34 -5.62 -5.42 -10.23
N LYS A 35 -6.67 -4.89 -10.87
CA LYS A 35 -7.11 -5.34 -12.21
C LYS A 35 -6.07 -5.12 -13.32
N ARG A 36 -5.22 -4.09 -13.19
CA ARG A 36 -4.21 -3.74 -14.19
C ARG A 36 -3.01 -4.71 -14.21
N ASN A 37 -2.78 -5.47 -13.13
CA ASN A 37 -1.66 -6.39 -13.06
C ASN A 37 -2.15 -7.84 -13.14
N HIS A 38 -1.80 -8.55 -14.21
CA HIS A 38 -2.22 -9.95 -14.42
C HIS A 38 -1.71 -10.92 -13.36
N SER A 39 -0.64 -10.56 -12.64
CA SER A 39 -0.10 -11.36 -11.54
C SER A 39 -0.74 -11.01 -10.19
N ALA A 40 -1.66 -10.04 -10.12
CA ALA A 40 -2.32 -9.67 -8.88
C ALA A 40 -3.21 -10.82 -8.35
N PRO A 41 -3.22 -11.07 -7.03
CA PRO A 41 -4.20 -11.97 -6.44
C PRO A 41 -5.60 -11.36 -6.57
N LYS A 42 -6.63 -12.21 -6.50
CA LYS A 42 -8.02 -11.75 -6.55
C LYS A 42 -8.33 -10.95 -5.29
N LEU A 43 -8.64 -9.67 -5.45
CA LEU A 43 -9.13 -8.79 -4.40
C LEU A 43 -10.58 -9.17 -4.04
N THR A 44 -10.85 -9.48 -2.78
CA THR A 44 -12.17 -9.88 -2.27
C THR A 44 -12.78 -8.86 -1.31
N GLY A 45 -11.97 -7.94 -0.77
CA GLY A 45 -12.44 -6.92 0.16
C GLY A 45 -11.49 -5.74 0.27
N LEU A 46 -12.02 -4.59 0.68
CA LEU A 46 -11.25 -3.37 0.91
C LEU A 46 -11.94 -2.54 1.99
N LYS A 47 -11.17 -2.07 2.97
CA LYS A 47 -11.67 -1.22 4.06
C LYS A 47 -10.61 -0.18 4.44
N ILE A 48 -11.06 1.04 4.69
CA ILE A 48 -10.25 2.09 5.32
C ILE A 48 -10.98 2.51 6.59
N TYR A 49 -10.31 2.41 7.73
CA TYR A 49 -10.91 2.67 9.03
C TYR A 49 -9.88 3.22 10.01
N THR A 50 -10.35 3.60 11.20
CA THR A 50 -9.49 4.02 12.30
C THR A 50 -9.74 3.09 13.48
N GLU A 51 -8.68 2.56 14.07
CA GLU A 51 -8.73 1.72 15.25
C GLU A 51 -7.68 2.21 16.24
N LYS A 52 -8.07 2.41 17.52
CA LYS A 52 -7.18 2.92 18.57
C LYS A 52 -6.41 4.21 18.17
N GLY A 53 -7.05 5.06 17.37
CA GLY A 53 -6.45 6.30 16.84
C GLY A 53 -5.49 6.11 15.65
N GLU A 54 -5.21 4.87 15.25
CA GLU A 54 -4.38 4.57 14.08
C GLU A 54 -5.25 4.39 12.83
N ARG A 55 -4.88 5.08 11.74
CA ARG A 55 -5.54 4.91 10.44
C ARG A 55 -5.02 3.66 9.75
N ILE A 56 -5.92 2.75 9.44
CA ILE A 56 -5.65 1.44 8.87
C ILE A 56 -6.18 1.39 7.44
N TYR A 57 -5.36 0.86 6.55
CA TYR A 57 -5.77 0.56 5.19
C TYR A 57 -5.66 -0.95 4.93
N GLN A 58 -6.81 -1.59 4.76
CA GLN A 58 -6.96 -3.03 4.66
C GLN A 58 -7.44 -3.47 3.27
N VAL A 59 -6.86 -4.55 2.77
CA VAL A 59 -7.40 -5.35 1.68
C VAL A 59 -7.56 -6.80 2.09
N GLU A 60 -8.50 -7.48 1.46
CA GLU A 60 -8.69 -8.92 1.58
C GLU A 60 -8.43 -9.55 0.22
N ILE A 61 -7.64 -10.60 0.17
CA ILE A 61 -7.21 -11.27 -1.06
C ILE A 61 -7.44 -12.77 -0.98
N MET A 62 -7.70 -13.39 -2.12
CA MET A 62 -7.69 -14.84 -2.26
C MET A 62 -6.31 -15.28 -2.75
N VAL A 63 -5.61 -16.04 -1.92
CA VAL A 63 -4.21 -16.42 -2.17
C VAL A 63 -4.10 -17.76 -2.88
N SER A 64 -3.11 -17.84 -3.77
CA SER A 64 -2.74 -19.09 -4.44
C SER A 64 -1.81 -19.90 -3.54
N ARG A 65 -2.06 -21.21 -3.39
CA ARG A 65 -1.28 -22.09 -2.49
C ARG A 65 0.24 -21.99 -2.70
N ASN A 66 0.66 -21.87 -3.95
CA ASN A 66 2.08 -21.88 -4.33
C ASN A 66 2.71 -20.47 -4.38
N ARG A 67 1.93 -19.40 -4.15
CA ARG A 67 2.39 -18.01 -4.26
C ARG A 67 1.93 -17.11 -3.13
N SER A 68 1.61 -17.68 -1.97
CA SER A 68 1.08 -16.93 -0.83
C SER A 68 1.95 -15.74 -0.44
N ASN A 69 3.29 -15.91 -0.46
CA ASN A 69 4.23 -14.84 -0.15
C ASN A 69 4.27 -13.75 -1.23
N ASP A 70 4.20 -14.14 -2.51
CA ASP A 70 4.18 -13.18 -3.62
C ASP A 70 2.88 -12.39 -3.65
N ASP A 71 1.75 -13.07 -3.39
CA ASP A 71 0.42 -12.47 -3.31
C ASP A 71 0.34 -11.47 -2.14
N LEU A 72 0.93 -11.81 -0.98
CA LEU A 72 1.08 -10.89 0.15
C LEU A 72 1.95 -9.68 -0.21
N SER A 73 3.14 -9.93 -0.77
CA SER A 73 4.09 -8.88 -1.18
C SER A 73 3.44 -7.92 -2.18
N PHE A 74 2.69 -8.45 -3.15
CA PHE A 74 1.89 -7.66 -4.08
C PHE A 74 0.86 -6.81 -3.36
N ALA A 75 0.05 -7.39 -2.48
CA ALA A 75 -1.02 -6.66 -1.80
C ALA A 75 -0.48 -5.54 -0.91
N VAL A 76 0.57 -5.81 -0.14
CA VAL A 76 1.24 -4.80 0.69
C VAL A 76 1.87 -3.70 -0.18
N SER A 77 2.47 -4.06 -1.32
CA SER A 77 2.99 -3.10 -2.29
C SER A 77 1.87 -2.23 -2.89
N ALA A 78 0.72 -2.81 -3.22
CA ALA A 78 -0.44 -2.08 -3.72
C ALA A 78 -0.95 -1.06 -2.69
N LEU A 79 -1.06 -1.46 -1.41
CA LEU A 79 -1.42 -0.58 -0.30
C LEU A 79 -0.41 0.57 -0.13
N ALA A 80 0.90 0.27 -0.21
CA ALA A 80 1.93 1.29 -0.12
C ALA A 80 1.86 2.29 -1.28
N ASN A 81 1.74 1.79 -2.51
CA ASN A 81 1.68 2.62 -3.73
C ASN A 81 0.45 3.53 -3.73
N MET A 82 -0.72 2.99 -3.42
CA MET A 82 -1.96 3.80 -3.34
C MET A 82 -1.95 4.71 -2.12
N GLY A 83 -1.42 4.24 -0.98
CA GLY A 83 -1.36 4.98 0.27
C GLY A 83 -0.54 6.27 0.19
N GLN A 84 0.45 6.37 -0.70
CA GLN A 84 1.22 7.62 -0.88
C GLN A 84 0.36 8.80 -1.34
N TYR A 85 -0.73 8.52 -2.05
CA TYR A 85 -1.63 9.52 -2.57
C TYR A 85 -2.78 9.84 -1.61
N ALA A 86 -2.86 9.22 -0.44
CA ALA A 86 -3.89 9.54 0.54
C ALA A 86 -3.66 10.95 1.12
N LYS A 87 -4.74 11.74 1.25
CA LYS A 87 -4.73 13.07 1.91
C LYS A 87 -4.19 13.00 3.33
N LYS A 88 -4.58 11.97 4.07
CA LYS A 88 -4.08 11.67 5.40
C LYS A 88 -3.23 10.41 5.33
N PRO A 89 -2.06 10.35 5.99
CA PRO A 89 -1.23 9.15 5.98
C PRO A 89 -1.92 8.00 6.73
N PHE A 90 -1.62 6.77 6.30
CA PHE A 90 -1.96 5.56 7.05
C PHE A 90 -0.84 5.23 8.01
N LYS A 91 -1.16 4.62 9.14
CA LYS A 91 -0.19 4.13 10.12
C LYS A 91 0.13 2.65 9.90
N LYS A 92 -0.87 1.89 9.45
CA LYS A 92 -0.80 0.44 9.28
C LYS A 92 -1.50 0.02 7.98
N TYR A 93 -0.94 -0.99 7.35
CA TYR A 93 -1.50 -1.74 6.24
C TYR A 93 -1.90 -3.13 6.73
N VAL A 94 -3.07 -3.61 6.34
CA VAL A 94 -3.55 -4.94 6.73
C VAL A 94 -3.91 -5.73 5.48
N VAL A 95 -3.40 -6.95 5.38
CA VAL A 95 -3.76 -7.89 4.32
C VAL A 95 -4.37 -9.12 4.95
N VAL A 96 -5.65 -9.36 4.68
CA VAL A 96 -6.34 -10.60 5.07
C VAL A 96 -6.25 -11.57 3.90
N MET A 97 -5.62 -12.72 4.13
CA MET A 97 -5.30 -13.72 3.12
C MET A 97 -6.23 -14.91 3.27
N HIS A 98 -7.23 -14.98 2.41
CA HIS A 98 -8.18 -16.09 2.34
C HIS A 98 -7.64 -17.22 1.49
N SER A 99 -7.80 -18.46 1.93
CA SER A 99 -7.39 -19.65 1.18
C SER A 99 -8.60 -20.53 0.86
N ASN A 100 -8.62 -21.13 -0.33
CA ASN A 100 -9.62 -22.15 -0.70
C ASN A 100 -9.29 -23.54 -0.13
N VAL A 101 -8.36 -23.63 0.83
CA VAL A 101 -8.07 -24.88 1.55
C VAL A 101 -9.15 -25.09 2.59
N ARG A 102 -9.88 -26.20 2.50
CA ARG A 102 -10.93 -26.55 3.46
C ARG A 102 -10.35 -26.60 4.88
N GLY A 103 -11.00 -25.90 5.81
CA GLY A 103 -10.61 -25.86 7.22
C GLY A 103 -9.41 -24.96 7.55
N LYS A 104 -8.85 -24.23 6.58
CA LYS A 104 -7.80 -23.23 6.84
C LYS A 104 -8.46 -21.86 7.10
N ASN A 105 -8.16 -21.28 8.26
CA ASN A 105 -8.55 -19.90 8.57
C ASN A 105 -7.74 -18.90 7.72
N SER A 106 -8.21 -17.66 7.68
CA SER A 106 -7.52 -16.58 7.00
C SER A 106 -6.26 -16.17 7.76
N ASP A 107 -5.16 -16.00 7.04
CA ASP A 107 -3.93 -15.45 7.62
C ASP A 107 -4.03 -13.92 7.56
N ILE A 108 -3.75 -13.21 8.66
CA ILE A 108 -3.79 -11.75 8.69
C ILE A 108 -2.36 -11.23 8.81
N CYS A 109 -1.93 -10.43 7.85
CA CYS A 109 -0.65 -9.74 7.89
C CYS A 109 -0.87 -8.25 8.17
N GLU A 110 -0.33 -7.78 9.29
CA GLU A 110 -0.21 -6.35 9.59
C GLU A 110 1.16 -5.85 9.15
N ALA A 111 1.22 -4.67 8.54
CA ALA A 111 2.45 -4.06 8.06
C ALA A 111 2.52 -2.58 8.47
N ASN A 112 3.66 -2.16 9.03
CA ASN A 112 3.91 -0.76 9.33
C ASN A 112 4.00 0.04 8.01
N SER A 113 3.16 1.08 7.86
CA SER A 113 3.04 1.79 6.58
C SER A 113 4.32 2.51 6.17
N ARG A 114 5.02 3.12 7.13
CA ARG A 114 6.26 3.87 6.89
C ARG A 114 7.38 2.91 6.49
N CYS A 115 7.64 1.88 7.29
CA CYS A 115 8.70 0.93 6.94
C CYS A 115 8.39 0.20 5.62
N THR A 116 7.13 -0.16 5.38
CA THR A 116 6.73 -0.75 4.10
C THR A 116 7.00 0.20 2.93
N THR A 117 6.74 1.50 3.09
CA THR A 117 7.06 2.49 2.06
C THR A 117 8.57 2.60 1.83
N ASP A 118 9.37 2.52 2.91
CA ASP A 118 10.83 2.57 2.83
C ASP A 118 11.38 1.37 2.04
N TYR A 119 10.77 0.19 2.16
CA TYR A 119 11.10 -0.99 1.35
C TYR A 119 10.55 -0.90 -0.08
N MET A 120 9.23 -0.81 -0.21
CA MET A 120 8.53 -1.01 -1.47
C MET A 120 8.75 0.13 -2.46
N ILE A 121 8.92 1.36 -1.95
CA ILE A 121 8.92 2.57 -2.78
C ILE A 121 10.26 3.29 -2.75
N ARG A 122 10.83 3.50 -1.55
CA ARG A 122 12.12 4.22 -1.43
C ARG A 122 13.34 3.32 -1.65
N LYS A 123 13.19 1.99 -1.59
CA LYS A 123 14.27 1.01 -1.74
C LYS A 123 15.42 1.24 -0.74
N GLN A 124 15.08 1.70 0.46
CA GLN A 124 16.03 2.07 1.53
C GLN A 124 16.32 0.93 2.52
N VAL A 125 15.50 -0.12 2.51
CA VAL A 125 15.67 -1.30 3.38
C VAL A 125 15.63 -2.57 2.54
N THR A 126 16.22 -3.65 3.06
CA THR A 126 16.23 -4.95 2.37
C THR A 126 14.92 -5.71 2.58
N TYR A 127 14.67 -6.73 1.75
CA TYR A 127 13.53 -7.63 1.95
C TYR A 127 13.56 -8.30 3.33
N ASP A 128 14.73 -8.79 3.75
CA ASP A 128 14.88 -9.46 5.05
C ASP A 128 14.51 -8.54 6.23
N HIS A 129 14.96 -7.27 6.17
CA HIS A 129 14.59 -6.28 7.16
C HIS A 129 13.08 -6.03 7.17
N TRP A 130 12.49 -5.80 6.00
CA TRP A 130 11.05 -5.56 5.88
C TRP A 130 10.24 -6.75 6.41
N TYR A 131 10.57 -7.97 5.97
CA TYR A 131 9.85 -9.18 6.34
C TYR A 131 9.94 -9.48 7.84
N LYS A 132 11.10 -9.25 8.47
CA LYS A 132 11.31 -9.57 9.89
C LYS A 132 10.90 -8.45 10.86
N LYS A 133 10.94 -7.19 10.43
CA LYS A 133 10.78 -6.03 11.33
C LYS A 133 9.57 -5.17 11.04
N CYS A 134 8.98 -5.29 9.86
CA CYS A 134 7.97 -4.35 9.39
C CYS A 134 6.62 -4.97 9.12
N ILE A 135 6.55 -6.30 9.08
CA ILE A 135 5.30 -7.04 9.02
C ILE A 135 5.18 -7.98 10.22
N THR A 136 3.96 -8.32 10.58
CA THR A 136 3.64 -9.27 11.64
C THR A 136 2.40 -10.05 11.22
N PHE A 137 2.49 -11.37 11.32
CA PHE A 137 1.32 -12.23 11.13
C PHE A 137 0.57 -12.35 12.45
N VAL A 138 -0.73 -12.07 12.42
CA VAL A 138 -1.64 -12.29 13.53
C VAL A 138 -2.59 -13.41 13.14
N ASN A 139 -2.86 -14.31 14.08
CA ASN A 139 -3.83 -15.39 13.84
C ASN A 139 -5.22 -14.75 13.70
N GLY A 140 -5.89 -15.05 12.59
CA GLY A 140 -7.29 -14.67 12.33
C GLY A 140 -8.30 -15.63 12.96
#